data_AF-A0A1H2K924-F1
#
_entry.id   AF-A0A1H2K924-F1
#
_cell.length_a   1.000
_cell.length_b   1.000
_cell.length_c   1.000
_cell.angle_alpha   90.00
_cell.angle_beta   90.00
_cell.angle_gamma   90.00
#
_symmetry.space_group_name_H-M   'P 1'
#
loop_
_entity.id
_entity.type
_entity.pdbx_description
1 polymer ?
#
loop_
_entity_poly.entity_id
_entity_poly.type
_entity_poly.pdbx_seq_one_letter_code
_entity_poly.pdbx_strand_id
1 'polypeptide(L)' 'MNYRGDCTEFDPEQILGPDVHGAYYRIVDADYDPAADMTKRTFKPIPPSELFGGQR' A
#
# COMPACT_ATOMS: atom_id res chain seq x y z
N MET A 1 4.40 -3.13 -6.05
CA MET A 1 5.55 -2.25 -6.34
C MET A 1 6.77 -2.85 -5.65
N ASN A 2 7.95 -2.83 -6.28
CA ASN A 2 9.15 -3.44 -5.70
C ASN A 2 10.08 -2.35 -5.15
N TYR A 3 10.62 -2.58 -3.96
CA TYR A 3 11.51 -1.70 -3.21
C TYR A 3 12.83 -2.43 -3.00
N ARG A 4 13.95 -1.71 -2.99
CA ARG A 4 15.25 -2.33 -2.73
C ARG A 4 15.47 -2.49 -1.22
N GLY A 5 16.09 -3.60 -0.82
CA GLY A 5 16.33 -3.94 0.59
C GLY A 5 15.11 -4.56 1.27
N ASP A 6 15.30 -4.89 2.54
CA ASP A 6 14.23 -5.34 3.43
C ASP A 6 13.35 -4.15 3.82
N CYS A 7 12.16 -4.12 3.24
CA CYS A 7 11.14 -3.11 3.46
C CYS A 7 9.83 -3.78 3.89
N THR A 8 9.88 -4.89 4.63
CA THR A 8 8.65 -5.58 5.09
C THR A 8 7.94 -4.81 6.21
N GLU A 9 8.63 -3.92 6.91
CA GLU A 9 8.00 -3.04 7.89
C GLU A 9 7.16 -1.97 7.18
N PHE A 10 5.87 -1.94 7.47
CA PHE A 10 4.94 -0.90 7.02
C PHE A 10 3.83 -0.71 8.05
N ASP A 11 3.25 0.49 8.08
CA ASP A 11 2.04 0.78 8.84
C ASP A 11 0.81 0.30 8.05
N PRO A 12 0.04 -0.69 8.54
CA PRO A 12 -1.15 -1.21 7.83
C PRO A 12 -2.32 -0.22 7.79
N GLU A 13 -2.31 0.82 8.63
CA GLU A 13 -3.34 1.87 8.64
C GLU A 13 -2.97 3.04 7.73
N GLN A 14 -1.72 3.11 7.25
CA GLN A 14 -1.26 4.17 6.37
C GLN A 14 -2.03 4.16 5.04
N ILE A 15 -2.67 5.30 4.75
CA ILE A 15 -3.32 5.56 3.47
C ILE A 15 -2.34 6.27 2.54
N LEU A 16 -2.20 5.75 1.32
CA LEU A 16 -1.34 6.29 0.27
C LEU A 16 -2.20 6.85 -0.86
N GLY A 17 -1.94 8.10 -1.26
CA GLY A 17 -2.63 8.77 -2.35
C GLY A 17 -2.89 10.26 -2.08
N PRO A 18 -3.73 10.90 -2.92
CA PRO A 18 -4.30 10.34 -4.14
C PRO A 18 -3.23 10.10 -5.21
N ASP A 19 -3.40 9.05 -6.03
CA ASP A 19 -2.62 8.91 -7.27
C ASP A 19 -3.11 9.89 -8.35
N VAL A 20 -2.49 9.84 -9.54
CA VAL A 20 -2.85 10.71 -10.68
C VAL A 20 -4.27 10.51 -11.21
N HIS A 21 -4.95 9.43 -10.80
CA HIS A 21 -6.33 9.12 -11.12
C HIS A 21 -7.29 9.35 -9.93
N GLY A 22 -6.79 9.86 -8.80
CA GLY A 22 -7.59 10.13 -7.60
C GLY A 22 -7.81 8.92 -6.70
N ALA A 23 -7.14 7.79 -6.95
CA ALA A 23 -7.29 6.59 -6.13
C ALA A 23 -6.40 6.63 -4.88
N TYR A 24 -6.88 6.00 -3.81
CA TYR A 24 -6.17 5.80 -2.57
C TYR A 24 -5.95 4.31 -2.33
N TYR A 25 -4.86 3.96 -1.64
CA TYR A 25 -4.47 2.58 -1.40
C TYR A 25 -4.00 2.38 0.04
N ARG A 26 -4.09 1.13 0.51
CA ARG A 26 -3.44 0.63 1.72
C ARG A 26 -2.48 -0.50 1.35
N ILE A 27 -1.36 -0.61 2.06
CA ILE A 27 -0.49 -1.78 1.92
C ILE A 27 -1.13 -2.92 2.74
N VAL A 28 -1.25 -4.09 2.13
CA VAL A 28 -1.87 -5.27 2.78
C VAL A 28 -0.89 -6.41 2.99
N ASP A 29 0.26 -6.37 2.31
CA ASP A 29 1.27 -7.41 2.37
C ASP A 29 2.63 -6.87 1.87
N ALA A 30 3.71 -7.43 2.41
CA ALA A 30 5.09 -7.14 1.99
C ALA A 30 5.95 -8.40 2.12
N ASP A 31 6.58 -8.80 1.02
CA ASP A 31 7.40 -10.02 0.90
C ASP A 31 8.82 -9.64 0.46
N TYR A 32 9.83 -10.01 1.25
CA TYR A 32 11.24 -9.72 0.96
C TYR A 32 11.95 -10.94 0.39
N ASP A 33 12.55 -10.75 -0.80
CA ASP A 33 13.45 -11.71 -1.43
C ASP A 33 14.92 -11.29 -1.16
N PRO A 34 15.64 -12.01 -0.27
CA PRO A 34 17.03 -11.71 0.05
C PRO A 34 18.00 -12.05 -1.10
N ALA A 35 17.62 -12.92 -2.04
CA ALA A 35 18.48 -13.26 -3.18
C ALA A 35 18.51 -12.14 -4.22
N ALA A 36 17.38 -11.45 -4.40
CA ALA A 36 17.26 -10.29 -5.28
C ALA A 36 17.56 -8.96 -4.59
N ASP A 37 17.61 -8.93 -3.25
CA ASP A 37 17.65 -7.72 -2.44
C ASP A 37 16.44 -6.80 -2.71
N MET A 38 15.25 -7.40 -2.82
CA MET A 38 14.04 -6.69 -3.21
C MET A 38 12.84 -7.09 -2.36
N THR A 39 12.07 -6.11 -1.91
CA THR A 39 10.75 -6.29 -1.28
C THR A 39 9.63 -5.99 -2.25
N LYS A 40 8.68 -6.90 -2.39
CA LYS A 40 7.43 -6.67 -3.12
C LYS A 40 6.33 -6.30 -2.14
N ARG A 41 5.73 -5.11 -2.30
CA ARG A 41 4.53 -4.70 -1.55
C ARG A 41 3.27 -4.83 -2.39
N THR A 42 2.21 -5.33 -1.77
CA THR A 42 0.87 -5.47 -2.33
C THR A 42 -0.02 -4.34 -1.83
N PHE A 43 -0.71 -3.67 -2.76
CA PHE A 43 -1.57 -2.53 -2.49
C PHE A 43 -3.01 -2.91 -2.77
N LYS A 44 -3.92 -2.53 -1.87
CA LYS A 44 -5.35 -2.65 -2.05
C LYS A 44 -5.96 -1.25 -2.22
N PRO A 45 -6.72 -0.99 -3.29
CA PRO A 45 -7.48 0.25 -3.43
C PRO A 45 -8.48 0.42 -2.29
N ILE A 46 -8.65 1.64 -1.80
CA ILE A 46 -9.66 1.99 -0.80
C ILE A 46 -10.82 2.66 -1.53
N PRO A 47 -12.04 2.10 -1.46
CA PRO A 47 -13.20 2.73 -2.07
C PRO A 47 -13.58 4.03 -1.33
N PRO A 48 -14.16 5.04 -2.02
CA PRO A 48 -14.54 6.31 -1.40
C PRO A 48 -15.43 6.17 -0.15
N SER A 49 -16.31 5.16 -0.11
CA SER A 49 -17.17 4.88 1.04
C SER A 49 -16.41 4.58 2.33
N GLU A 50 -15.21 4.00 2.21
CA GLU A 50 -14.33 3.67 3.34
C GLU A 50 -13.39 4.84 3.72
N LEU A 51 -13.12 5.78 2.80
CA LEU A 51 -12.29 6.95 3.06
C LEU A 51 -13.03 8.03 3.85
N PHE A 52 -14.30 8.26 3.51
CA PHE A 52 -15.11 9.36 4.06
C PHE A 52 -16.14 8.90 5.09
N GLY A 53 -15.98 7.69 5.63
CA GLY A 53 -16.76 7.17 6.75
C GLY A 53 -18.27 7.37 6.57
N GLY A 54 -18.86 6.87 5.48
CA GLY A 54 -20.32 6.79 5.35
C GLY A 54 -21.12 8.09 5.55
N GLN A 55 -20.52 9.29 5.47
CA GLN A 55 -21.29 10.53 5.45
C GLN A 55 -21.72 10.84 4.02
N ARG A 56 -22.96 10.47 3.73
CA ARG A 56 -23.76 11.00 2.63
C ARG A 56 -24.78 11.97 3.18
#